data_AF-A0A6A0ABU8-F1
#
_entry.id   AF-A0A6A0ABU8-F1
#
_cell.length_a   1.000
_cell.length_b   1.000
_cell.length_c   1.000
_cell.angle_alpha   90.00
_cell.angle_beta   90.00
_cell.angle_gamma   90.00
#
_symmetry.space_group_name_H-M   'P 1'
#
loop_
_entity.id
_entity.type
_entity.pdbx_description
1 polymer ?
#
loop_
_entity_poly.entity_id
_entity_poly.type
_entity_poly.pdbx_seq_one_letter_code
_entity_poly.pdbx_strand_id
1 'polypeptide(L)'
;ALPAAAESVLLLYGGQAGAGDAGVDSSLFLQVALINGVLLRTEVDRVSGQLTDPRSRFLGTRPPRLFATLVRGKLSMLALSSRPWLGYSNQGRFSISPLSYEALDYAA
;
A
#
# COMPACT_ATOMS: atom_id res chain seq x y z
N ALA A 1 15.70 -0.58 -6.08
CA ALA A 1 15.08 -1.78 -6.67
C ALA A 1 15.40 -1.80 -8.16
N LEU A 2 15.64 -2.98 -8.74
CA LEU A 2 15.76 -3.08 -10.21
C LEU A 2 14.43 -2.68 -10.84
N PRO A 3 14.43 -1.93 -11.97
CA PRO A 3 13.21 -1.58 -12.66
C PRO A 3 12.50 -2.86 -13.13
N ALA A 4 11.20 -2.95 -12.86
CA ALA A 4 10.33 -4.04 -13.24
C ALA A 4 8.94 -3.49 -13.56
N ALA A 5 8.15 -4.21 -14.36
CA ALA A 5 6.79 -3.81 -14.69
C ALA A 5 5.90 -3.80 -13.44
N ALA A 6 4.91 -2.91 -13.43
CA ALA A 6 3.88 -2.90 -12.39
C ALA A 6 2.91 -4.08 -12.62
N GLU A 7 2.68 -4.87 -11.56
CA GLU A 7 1.67 -5.92 -11.48
C GLU A 7 0.31 -5.34 -11.05
N SER A 8 0.32 -4.49 -10.03
CA SER A 8 -0.89 -3.87 -9.51
C SER A 8 -0.59 -2.55 -8.80
N VAL A 9 -1.61 -1.70 -8.70
CA VAL A 9 -1.50 -0.36 -8.10
C VAL A 9 -2.68 -0.10 -7.16
N LEU A 10 -2.42 0.67 -6.10
CA LEU A 10 -3.46 1.09 -5.16
C LEU A 10 -3.16 2.50 -4.64
N LEU A 11 -4.16 3.38 -4.70
CA LEU A 11 -4.10 4.70 -4.06
C LEU A 11 -4.72 4.64 -2.67
N LEU A 12 -4.04 5.20 -1.66
CA LEU A 12 -4.52 5.28 -0.30
C LEU A 12 -4.26 6.64 0.30
N TYR A 13 -5.23 7.14 1.06
CA TYR A 13 -5.05 8.29 1.93
C TYR A 13 -4.31 7.89 3.20
N GLY A 14 -3.29 8.66 3.56
CA GLY A 14 -2.59 8.59 4.83
C GLY A 14 -2.96 9.75 5.74
N GLY A 15 -2.96 9.49 7.04
CA GLY A 15 -3.31 10.48 8.07
C GLY A 15 -4.07 9.85 9.22
N GLN A 16 -4.16 10.54 10.36
CA GLN A 16 -5.14 10.18 11.37
C GLN A 16 -6.51 10.65 10.88
N ALA A 17 -7.43 9.72 10.66
CA ALA A 17 -8.85 10.07 10.59
C ALA A 17 -9.26 10.61 11.98
N GLY A 18 -9.15 11.93 12.16
CA GLY A 18 -10.05 12.65 13.05
C GLY A 18 -11.45 12.59 12.45
N ALA A 19 -12.48 12.55 13.29
CA ALA A 19 -13.88 12.40 12.89
C ALA A 19 -14.49 13.64 12.17
N GLY A 20 -13.72 14.32 11.32
CA GLY A 20 -14.16 15.47 10.53
C GLY A 20 -13.38 15.53 9.23
N ASP A 21 -14.12 15.56 8.12
CA ASP A 21 -13.69 15.71 6.72
C ASP A 21 -12.33 15.10 6.33
N ALA A 22 -12.39 13.88 5.79
CA ALA A 22 -11.27 13.23 5.08
C ALA A 22 -10.85 13.94 3.77
N GLY A 23 -11.39 15.13 3.48
CA GLY A 23 -11.35 15.74 2.15
C GLY A 23 -10.04 16.43 1.79
N VAL A 24 -9.42 17.19 2.70
CA VAL A 24 -8.41 18.20 2.29
C VAL A 24 -7.00 17.94 2.81
N ASP A 25 -6.83 17.50 4.07
CA ASP A 25 -5.50 17.48 4.73
C ASP A 25 -4.82 16.10 4.81
N SER A 26 -5.36 15.07 4.16
CA SER A 26 -4.75 13.73 4.18
C SER A 26 -3.66 13.59 3.10
N SER A 27 -2.44 13.13 3.43
CA SER A 27 -1.45 12.81 2.40
C SER A 27 -1.98 11.71 1.46
N LEU A 28 -1.69 11.77 0.17
CA LEU A 28 -2.07 10.74 -0.80
C LEU A 28 -0.85 9.87 -1.12
N PHE A 29 -1.00 8.55 -1.08
CA PHE A 29 0.08 7.61 -1.37
C PHE A 29 -0.30 6.66 -2.48
N LEU A 30 0.59 6.51 -3.46
CA LEU A 30 0.52 5.49 -4.50
C LEU A 30 1.37 4.30 -4.07
N GLN A 31 0.72 3.14 -4.05
CA GLN A 31 1.33 1.84 -3.83
C GLN A 31 1.45 1.15 -5.19
N VAL A 32 2.66 0.75 -5.58
CA VAL A 32 2.93 0.05 -6.83
C VAL A 32 3.61 -1.26 -6.52
N ALA A 33 2.92 -2.37 -6.78
CA ALA A 33 3.51 -3.69 -6.71
C ALA A 33 4.13 -4.04 -8.06
N LEU A 34 5.36 -4.54 -8.03
CA LEU A 34 6.12 -4.90 -9.22
C LEU A 34 6.15 -6.42 -9.40
N ILE A 35 6.27 -6.88 -10.64
CA ILE A 35 6.33 -8.31 -11.00
C ILE A 35 7.46 -9.08 -10.30
N ASN A 36 8.50 -8.38 -9.84
CA ASN A 36 9.64 -8.97 -9.14
C ASN A 36 9.44 -9.11 -7.62
N GLY A 37 8.22 -8.90 -7.11
CA GLY A 37 7.95 -9.06 -5.69
C GLY A 37 8.16 -7.82 -4.83
N VAL A 38 8.57 -6.70 -5.44
CA VAL A 38 8.81 -5.45 -4.73
C VAL A 38 7.53 -4.61 -4.68
N LEU A 39 7.22 -4.08 -3.50
CA LEU A 39 6.29 -2.98 -3.32
C LEU A 39 7.06 -1.67 -3.28
N LEU A 40 6.61 -0.69 -4.06
CA LEU A 40 6.99 0.71 -3.98
C LEU A 40 5.84 1.51 -3.37
N ARG A 41 6.17 2.42 -2.46
CA ARG A 41 5.26 3.41 -1.89
C ARG A 41 5.82 4.79 -2.14
N THR A 42 5.04 5.68 -2.73
CA THR A 42 5.44 7.06 -3.02
C THR A 42 4.31 7.99 -2.63
N GLU A 43 4.65 9.19 -2.18
CA GLU A 43 3.67 10.25 -1.93
C GLU A 43 3.29 10.90 -3.27
N VAL A 44 2.01 11.26 -3.40
CA VAL A 44 1.44 11.89 -4.59
C VAL A 44 1.02 13.30 -4.21
N ASP A 45 1.63 14.29 -4.86
CA ASP A 45 1.13 15.66 -4.77
C ASP A 45 -0.25 15.75 -5.44
N ARG A 46 -1.26 16.19 -4.69
CA ARG A 46 -2.67 16.15 -5.14
C ARG A 46 -2.99 17.14 -6.27
N VAL A 47 -2.16 18.17 -6.46
CA VAL A 47 -2.38 19.23 -7.45
C VAL A 47 -1.63 18.94 -8.74
N SER A 48 -0.33 18.66 -8.62
CA SER A 48 0.58 18.43 -9.75
C SER A 48 0.67 16.97 -10.17
N GLY A 49 0.29 16.02 -9.31
CA GLY A 49 0.47 14.58 -9.55
C GLY A 49 1.92 14.10 -9.42
N GLN A 50 2.85 14.95 -8.99
CA GLN A 50 4.25 14.58 -8.81
C GLN A 50 4.41 13.49 -7.74
N LEU A 51 5.33 12.56 -8.00
CA LEU A 51 5.63 11.43 -7.14
C LEU A 51 6.93 11.69 -6.37
N THR A 52 6.86 11.63 -5.03
CA THR A 52 8.01 11.92 -4.16
C THR A 52 8.23 10.81 -3.14
N ASP A 53 9.43 10.79 -2.55
CA ASP A 53 9.85 9.87 -1.49
C ASP A 53 9.55 8.38 -1.73
N PRO A 54 10.05 7.79 -2.84
CA PRO A 54 9.83 6.38 -3.12
C PRO A 54 10.53 5.50 -2.08
N ARG A 55 9.73 4.72 -1.36
CA ARG A 55 10.20 3.68 -0.43
C ARG A 55 9.89 2.31 -0.99
N SER A 56 10.84 1.38 -0.89
CA SER A 56 10.68 0.04 -1.44
C SER A 56 10.75 -1.04 -0.36
N ARG A 57 10.01 -2.13 -0.55
CA ARG A 57 10.09 -3.34 0.28
C ARG A 57 9.85 -4.58 -0.56
N PHE A 58 10.68 -5.60 -0.38
CA PHE A 58 10.44 -6.91 -0.96
C PHE A 58 9.37 -7.66 -0.15
N LEU A 59 8.30 -8.10 -0.81
CA LEU A 59 7.17 -8.80 -0.19
C LEU A 59 7.22 -10.32 -0.41
N GLY A 60 7.81 -10.78 -1.51
CA GLY A 60 7.86 -12.21 -1.80
C GLY A 60 8.24 -12.51 -3.23
N THR A 61 8.33 -13.79 -3.57
CA THR A 61 8.80 -14.25 -4.89
C THR A 61 7.72 -14.24 -5.97
N ARG A 62 6.45 -13.96 -5.61
CA ARG A 62 5.34 -13.82 -6.56
C ARG A 62 5.02 -12.34 -6.81
N PRO A 63 4.60 -11.95 -8.03
CA PRO A 63 4.05 -10.63 -8.29
C PRO A 63 2.96 -10.26 -7.26
N PRO A 64 3.12 -9.18 -6.46
CA PRO A 64 2.14 -8.85 -5.44
C PRO A 64 0.88 -8.24 -6.05
N ARG A 65 -0.29 -8.72 -5.63
CA ARG A 65 -1.58 -8.11 -5.97
C ARG A 65 -2.10 -7.27 -4.81
N LEU A 66 -2.39 -6.00 -5.05
CA LEU A 66 -2.83 -5.04 -4.05
C LEU A 66 -4.36 -4.93 -4.01
N PHE A 67 -4.92 -4.95 -2.80
CA PHE A 67 -6.35 -4.81 -2.54
C PHE A 67 -6.58 -3.78 -1.44
N ALA A 68 -7.64 -2.99 -1.58
CA ALA A 68 -8.13 -2.15 -0.49
C ALA A 68 -8.79 -3.04 0.57
N THR A 69 -8.59 -2.73 1.84
CA THR A 69 -9.26 -3.42 2.95
C THR A 69 -9.49 -2.46 4.12
N LEU A 70 -10.32 -2.86 5.08
CA LEU A 70 -10.56 -2.09 6.30
C LEU A 70 -9.87 -2.78 7.48
N VAL A 71 -9.00 -2.06 8.16
CA VAL A 71 -8.40 -2.50 9.43
C VAL A 71 -8.88 -1.54 10.51
N ARG A 72 -9.67 -2.05 11.46
CA ARG A 72 -10.26 -1.24 12.55
C ARG A 72 -10.99 0.00 12.01
N GLY A 73 -11.77 -0.18 10.95
CA GLY A 73 -12.55 0.89 10.30
C GLY A 73 -11.74 1.86 9.44
N LYS A 74 -10.44 1.64 9.23
CA LYS A 74 -9.57 2.51 8.42
C LYS A 74 -9.14 1.82 7.13
N LEU A 75 -9.25 2.56 6.02
CA LEU A 75 -8.79 2.09 4.72
C LEU A 75 -7.29 1.77 4.77
N SER A 76 -6.96 0.57 4.34
CA SER A 76 -5.67 -0.08 4.46
C SER A 76 -5.39 -0.90 3.20
N MET A 77 -4.21 -1.49 3.12
CA MET A 77 -3.76 -2.28 1.99
C MET A 77 -3.58 -3.73 2.41
N LEU A 78 -4.14 -4.65 1.63
CA LEU A 78 -3.72 -6.05 1.61
C LEU A 78 -2.85 -6.28 0.37
N ALA A 79 -1.67 -6.87 0.54
CA ALA A 79 -0.79 -7.23 -0.56
C ALA A 79 -0.55 -8.74 -0.57
N LEU A 80 -0.97 -9.40 -1.64
CA LEU A 80 -0.91 -10.85 -1.79
C LEU A 80 0.26 -11.24 -2.69
N SER A 81 1.30 -11.86 -2.11
CA SER A 81 2.46 -12.42 -2.82
C SER A 81 2.69 -13.87 -2.33
N SER A 82 3.91 -14.38 -2.25
CA SER A 82 4.20 -15.71 -1.65
C SER A 82 3.76 -15.83 -0.18
N ARG A 83 3.52 -14.69 0.48
CA ARG A 83 2.82 -14.55 1.76
C ARG A 83 1.92 -13.32 1.69
N PRO A 84 0.76 -13.31 2.36
CA PRO A 84 -0.03 -12.11 2.51
C PRO A 84 0.64 -11.09 3.45
N TRP A 85 0.51 -9.81 3.12
CA TRP A 85 1.01 -8.67 3.89
C TRP A 85 -0.10 -7.66 4.13
N LEU A 86 -0.12 -7.09 5.32
CA LEU A 86 -1.06 -6.04 5.70
C LEU A 86 -0.31 -4.71 5.88
N GLY A 87 -0.66 -3.73 5.06
CA GLY A 87 -0.19 -2.35 5.15
C GLY A 87 -1.25 -1.46 5.77
N TYR A 88 -0.94 -0.82 6.90
CA TYR A 88 -1.90 -0.02 7.66
C TYR A 88 -1.24 1.20 8.29
N SER A 89 -2.02 2.23 8.57
CA SER A 89 -1.56 3.40 9.32
C SER A 89 -1.77 3.19 10.82
N ASN A 90 -0.70 3.27 11.59
CA ASN A 90 -0.74 3.24 13.06
C ASN A 90 -0.12 4.52 13.60
N GLN A 91 -0.90 5.32 14.34
CA GLN A 91 -0.45 6.60 14.93
C GLN A 91 0.22 7.55 13.92
N GLY A 92 -0.32 7.61 12.69
CA GLY A 92 0.23 8.46 11.61
C GLY A 92 1.42 7.85 10.86
N ARG A 93 1.91 6.67 11.28
CA ARG A 93 2.99 5.96 10.58
C ARG A 93 2.44 4.76 9.81
N PHE A 94 2.72 4.73 8.52
CA PHE A 94 2.46 3.55 7.70
C PHE A 94 3.40 2.41 8.09
N SER A 95 2.82 1.27 8.42
CA SER A 95 3.51 0.02 8.74
C SER A 95 3.03 -1.07 7.80
N ILE A 96 3.91 -2.02 7.48
CA ILE A 96 3.56 -3.20 6.70
C ILE A 96 4.13 -4.44 7.38
N SER A 97 3.26 -5.42 7.62
CA SER A 97 3.56 -6.62 8.41
C SER A 97 3.08 -7.86 7.67
N PRO A 98 3.85 -8.97 7.70
CA PRO A 98 3.39 -10.23 7.12
C PRO A 98 2.25 -10.80 7.98
N LEU A 99 1.28 -11.46 7.34
CA LEU A 99 0.27 -12.23 8.04
C LEU A 99 0.73 -13.68 8.21
N SER A 100 0.43 -14.28 9.36
CA SER A 100 0.63 -15.70 9.63
C SER A 100 -0.48 -16.51 8.97
N TYR A 101 -0.44 -16.56 7.64
CA TYR A 101 -1.41 -17.25 6.81
C TYR A 101 -0.72 -17.81 5.57
N GLU A 102 -1.35 -18.80 4.94
CA GLU A 102 -0.89 -19.34 3.66
C GLU A 102 -1.01 -18.31 2.52
N ALA A 103 -0.41 -18.62 1.38
CA ALA A 103 -0.50 -17.75 0.21
C ALA A 103 -1.95 -17.67 -0.27
N LEU A 104 -2.44 -16.45 -0.44
CA LEU A 104 -3.75 -16.17 -1.02
C LEU A 104 -3.57 -15.61 -2.44
N ASP A 105 -4.49 -15.93 -3.33
CA ASP A 105 -4.44 -15.45 -4.71
C ASP A 105 -5.28 -14.20 -4.96
N TYR A 106 -6.35 -14.02 -4.19
CA TYR A 106 -7.34 -12.96 -4.41
C TYR A 106 -8.02 -12.52 -3.10
N ALA A 107 -8.55 -11.30 -3.09
CA ALA A 107 -9.43 -10.76 -2.05
C ALA A 107 -10.47 -9.81 -2.69
N ALA A 108 -11.71 -9.81 -2.18
CA ALA A 108 -12.78 -8.90 -2.57
C ALA A 108 -13.59 -8.47 -1.35
#